data_AF-A0A2M8KHT6-F1
#
_entry.id   AF-A0A2M8KHT6-F1
#
_cell.length_a   1.000
_cell.length_b   1.000
_cell.length_c   1.000
_cell.angle_alpha   90.00
_cell.angle_beta   90.00
_cell.angle_gamma   90.00
#
_symmetry.space_group_name_H-M   'P 1'
#
loop_
_entity.id
_entity.type
_entity.pdbx_description
1 polymer ?
#
loop_
_entity_poly.entity_id
_entity_poly.type
_entity_poly.pdbx_seq_one_letter_code
_entity_poly.pdbx_strand_id
1 'polypeptide(L)'
;MIHIYTGDGKGKTTAALGLALRAVGAGKKVLLIQFLKDGRSSELKAIKRISGFDFKTFGKKGFTDKNNLTQKDFDLARQGFIFFKEALESKKYDLIISDEINVALDFKLIETSKLVSLLKKNSSKTEIVLTGRGAPKKIVSIADLVTEMKKRKHYLKKGIKARRGIEY
;
A
#
# COMPACT_ATOMS: atom_id res chain seq x y z
N MET A 1 -9.47 -8.51 -8.80
CA MET A 1 -9.42 -9.27 -7.54
C MET A 1 -8.84 -8.39 -6.43
N ILE A 2 -8.84 -8.86 -5.19
CA ILE A 2 -8.29 -8.19 -4.00
C ILE A 2 -7.18 -9.05 -3.41
N HIS A 3 -5.97 -8.50 -3.41
CA HIS A 3 -4.77 -9.14 -2.90
C HIS A 3 -4.35 -8.47 -1.59
N ILE A 4 -3.97 -9.25 -0.59
CA ILE A 4 -3.40 -8.75 0.66
C ILE A 4 -1.99 -9.27 0.82
N TYR A 5 -1.02 -8.36 0.95
CA TYR A 5 0.35 -8.68 1.33
C TYR A 5 0.62 -8.16 2.74
N THR A 6 0.58 -9.07 3.72
CA THR A 6 0.68 -8.73 5.15
C THR A 6 1.76 -9.53 5.88
N GLY A 7 1.75 -9.51 7.22
CA GLY A 7 2.71 -10.21 8.07
C GLY A 7 3.94 -9.38 8.43
N ASP A 8 4.73 -9.92 9.36
CA ASP A 8 5.81 -9.18 10.00
C ASP A 8 7.15 -9.17 9.27
N GLY A 9 7.27 -9.99 8.23
CA GLY A 9 8.45 -10.13 7.39
C GLY A 9 8.64 -8.96 6.43
N LYS A 10 9.89 -8.75 6.03
CA LYS A 10 10.23 -7.90 4.89
C LYS A 10 9.71 -8.57 3.61
N GLY A 11 9.17 -7.78 2.67
CA GLY A 11 8.77 -8.30 1.35
C GLY A 11 7.45 -7.79 0.80
N LYS A 12 6.55 -7.26 1.65
CA LYS A 12 5.19 -6.82 1.27
C LYS A 12 5.18 -5.82 0.11
N THR A 13 5.77 -4.64 0.32
CA THR A 13 5.85 -3.58 -0.68
C THR A 13 6.64 -4.02 -1.91
N THR A 14 7.78 -4.70 -1.72
CA THR A 14 8.60 -5.15 -2.87
C THR A 14 7.89 -6.19 -3.73
N ALA A 15 7.08 -7.08 -3.14
CA ALA A 15 6.24 -8.01 -3.90
C ALA A 15 5.16 -7.28 -4.70
N ALA A 16 4.51 -6.26 -4.11
CA ALA A 16 3.56 -5.41 -4.82
C ALA A 16 4.21 -4.66 -5.99
N LEU A 17 5.40 -4.10 -5.79
CA LEU A 17 6.17 -3.45 -6.85
C LEU A 17 6.61 -4.44 -7.95
N GLY A 18 6.98 -5.67 -7.60
CA GLY A 18 7.27 -6.72 -8.59
C GLY A 18 6.05 -7.06 -9.45
N LEU A 19 4.86 -7.13 -8.85
CA LEU A 19 3.61 -7.29 -9.58
C LEU A 19 3.31 -6.07 -10.48
N ALA A 20 3.55 -4.86 -9.99
CA ALA A 20 3.41 -3.64 -10.80
C ALA A 20 4.30 -3.66 -12.04
N LEU A 21 5.58 -4.02 -11.88
CA LEU A 21 6.51 -4.13 -13.00
C LEU A 21 6.03 -5.17 -14.03
N ARG A 22 5.50 -6.30 -13.58
CA ARG A 22 4.88 -7.30 -14.47
C ARG A 22 3.68 -6.72 -15.23
N ALA A 23 2.80 -6.01 -14.53
CA ALA A 23 1.61 -5.43 -15.14
C ALA A 23 1.97 -4.38 -16.20
N VAL A 24 2.88 -3.44 -15.87
CA VAL A 24 3.34 -2.43 -16.84
C VAL A 24 4.05 -3.07 -18.02
N GLY A 25 4.89 -4.09 -17.78
CA GLY A 25 5.54 -4.84 -18.87
C GLY A 25 4.55 -5.51 -19.82
N ALA A 26 3.32 -5.79 -19.35
CA ALA A 26 2.21 -6.29 -20.16
C ALA A 26 1.31 -5.17 -20.72
N GLY A 27 1.75 -3.91 -20.70
CA GLY A 27 1.02 -2.76 -21.23
C GLY A 27 -0.14 -2.26 -20.35
N LYS A 28 -0.20 -2.67 -19.09
CA LYS A 28 -1.26 -2.28 -18.14
C LYS A 28 -0.94 -0.96 -17.44
N LYS A 29 -1.98 -0.20 -17.11
CA LYS A 29 -1.87 1.03 -16.32
C LYS A 29 -1.90 0.72 -14.83
N VAL A 30 -0.86 1.16 -14.12
CA VAL A 30 -0.68 0.89 -12.69
C VAL A 30 -0.69 2.20 -11.90
N LEU A 31 -1.31 2.18 -10.73
CA LEU A 31 -1.23 3.25 -9.74
C LEU A 31 -0.70 2.72 -8.41
N LEU A 32 0.34 3.36 -7.86
CA LEU A 32 0.80 3.16 -6.49
C LEU A 32 0.34 4.30 -5.59
N ILE A 33 -0.40 3.99 -4.53
CA ILE A 33 -0.80 4.92 -3.47
C ILE A 33 -0.08 4.52 -2.20
N GLN A 34 0.80 5.38 -1.68
CA GLN A 34 1.52 5.13 -0.44
C GLN A 34 0.89 5.87 0.73
N PHE A 35 0.35 5.14 1.70
CA PHE A 35 -0.11 5.69 2.97
C PHE A 35 1.07 5.79 3.95
N LEU A 36 1.06 6.80 4.82
CA LEU A 36 2.06 6.99 5.89
C LEU A 36 3.51 7.15 5.40
N LYS A 37 3.70 7.42 4.10
CA LYS A 37 5.01 7.66 3.48
C LYS A 37 5.07 9.06 2.86
N ASP A 38 6.23 9.68 2.96
CA ASP A 38 6.47 11.06 2.52
C ASP A 38 7.08 11.19 1.12
N GLY A 39 7.10 10.11 0.35
CA GLY A 39 7.54 10.13 -1.04
C GLY A 39 9.05 10.19 -1.26
N ARG A 40 9.86 9.85 -0.24
CA ARG A 40 11.33 9.86 -0.35
C ARG A 40 11.97 8.50 -0.68
N SER A 41 11.18 7.44 -0.82
CA SER A 41 11.70 6.10 -1.08
C SER A 41 12.22 5.94 -2.51
N SER A 42 13.25 5.11 -2.67
CA SER A 42 14.04 5.01 -3.90
C SER A 42 13.25 4.41 -5.07
N GLU A 43 12.26 3.55 -4.81
CA GLU A 43 11.39 3.00 -5.86
C GLU A 43 10.67 4.09 -6.65
N LEU A 44 10.29 5.20 -6.01
CA LEU A 44 9.57 6.29 -6.69
C LEU A 44 10.43 6.96 -7.76
N LYS A 45 11.76 7.00 -7.57
CA LYS A 45 12.68 7.52 -8.58
C LYS A 45 12.72 6.65 -9.83
N ALA A 46 12.60 5.32 -9.65
CA ALA A 46 12.52 4.39 -10.76
C ALA A 46 11.14 4.46 -11.44
N ILE A 47 10.06 4.48 -10.66
CA ILE A 47 8.68 4.56 -11.15
C ILE A 47 8.46 5.79 -12.05
N LYS A 48 9.03 6.95 -11.72
CA LYS A 48 8.95 8.17 -12.55
C LYS A 48 9.43 7.99 -14.00
N ARG A 49 10.23 6.97 -14.28
CA ARG A 49 10.80 6.68 -15.61
C ARG A 49 10.00 5.62 -16.38
N ILE A 50 8.96 5.05 -15.76
CA ILE A 50 8.17 3.95 -16.31
C ILE A 50 6.84 4.52 -16.82
N SER A 51 6.66 4.52 -18.13
CA SER A 51 5.38 4.91 -18.73
C SER A 51 4.25 3.98 -18.28
N GLY A 52 3.08 4.53 -17.97
CA GLY A 52 1.94 3.77 -17.48
C GLY A 52 1.99 3.41 -15.99
N PHE A 53 2.98 3.89 -15.24
CA PHE A 53 3.08 3.70 -13.79
C PHE A 53 2.98 5.03 -13.03
N ASP A 54 1.77 5.34 -12.57
CA ASP A 54 1.49 6.52 -11.75
C ASP A 54 1.71 6.25 -10.26
N PHE A 55 2.03 7.27 -9.47
CA PHE A 55 2.05 7.15 -8.01
C PHE A 55 1.60 8.42 -7.28
N LYS A 56 1.11 8.25 -6.05
CA LYS A 56 0.77 9.34 -5.12
C LYS A 56 1.10 8.92 -3.69
N THR A 57 1.55 9.87 -2.87
CA THR A 57 1.94 9.60 -1.47
C THR A 57 1.15 10.47 -0.50
N PHE A 58 0.74 9.88 0.61
CA PHE A 58 -0.08 10.49 1.66
C PHE A 58 0.52 10.19 3.03
N GLY A 59 1.59 10.90 3.35
CA GLY A 59 2.28 10.78 4.63
C GLY A 59 3.07 12.04 4.95
N LYS A 60 3.19 12.35 6.24
CA LYS A 60 4.02 13.45 6.72
C LYS A 60 5.50 13.05 6.71
N LYS A 61 6.39 14.04 6.71
CA LYS A 61 7.82 13.81 6.88
C LYS A 61 8.07 13.10 8.21
N GLY A 62 8.83 12.02 8.18
CA GLY A 62 9.17 11.24 9.37
C GLY A 62 8.29 10.01 9.55
N PHE A 63 8.34 9.42 10.75
CA PHE A 63 7.59 8.22 11.09
C PHE A 63 6.25 8.58 11.74
N THR A 64 5.19 7.86 11.38
CA THR A 64 3.89 7.95 12.05
C THR A 64 3.87 6.94 13.21
N ASP A 65 3.81 7.45 14.43
CA ASP A 65 3.71 6.65 15.65
C ASP A 65 2.25 6.45 16.04
N LYS A 66 1.83 5.19 16.21
CA LYS A 66 0.47 4.81 16.62
C LYS A 66 0.06 5.45 17.95
N ASN A 67 1.02 5.69 18.85
CA ASN A 67 0.77 6.25 20.18
C ASN A 67 0.78 7.79 20.19
N ASN A 68 1.15 8.42 19.07
CA ASN A 68 1.25 9.88 18.94
C ASN A 68 0.80 10.35 17.55
N LEU A 69 -0.44 10.02 17.21
CA LEU A 69 -1.08 10.42 15.95
C LEU A 69 -1.46 11.89 16.01
N THR A 70 -1.13 12.65 14.97
CA THR A 70 -1.48 14.06 14.86
C THR A 70 -2.66 14.26 13.90
N GLN A 71 -3.34 15.40 13.98
CA GLN A 71 -4.43 15.74 13.04
C GLN A 71 -3.98 15.62 11.58
N LYS A 72 -2.72 15.97 11.29
CA LYS A 72 -2.13 15.84 9.95
C LYS A 72 -2.06 14.38 9.46
N ASP A 73 -1.85 13.40 10.36
CA ASP A 73 -1.90 11.98 9.98
C ASP A 73 -3.32 11.57 9.55
N PHE A 74 -4.34 12.02 10.29
CA PHE A 74 -5.75 11.79 9.94
C PHE A 74 -6.12 12.45 8.62
N ASP A 75 -5.72 13.70 8.41
CA ASP A 75 -6.05 14.44 7.19
C ASP A 75 -5.43 13.80 5.95
N LEU A 76 -4.15 13.41 6.02
CA LEU A 76 -3.46 12.75 4.91
C LEU A 76 -4.03 11.36 4.64
N ALA A 77 -4.33 10.57 5.69
CA ALA A 77 -4.97 9.27 5.50
C ALA A 77 -6.36 9.40 4.86
N ARG A 78 -7.15 10.40 5.27
CA ARG A 78 -8.45 10.72 4.67
C ARG A 78 -8.31 11.12 3.20
N GLN A 79 -7.36 11.99 2.88
CA GLN A 79 -7.07 12.39 1.48
C GLN A 79 -6.65 11.19 0.64
N GLY A 80 -5.77 10.32 1.18
CA GLY A 80 -5.36 9.10 0.49
C GLY A 80 -6.52 8.14 0.23
N PHE A 81 -7.45 8.02 1.19
CA PHE A 81 -8.65 7.20 1.02
C PHE A 81 -9.61 7.77 -0.04
N ILE A 82 -9.81 9.09 -0.06
CA ILE A 82 -10.60 9.77 -1.10
C ILE A 82 -9.96 9.54 -2.48
N PHE A 83 -8.66 9.75 -2.60
CA PHE A 83 -7.93 9.53 -3.85
C PHE A 83 -7.99 8.08 -4.31
N PHE A 84 -7.88 7.11 -3.39
CA PHE A 84 -8.05 5.69 -3.72
C PHE A 84 -9.45 5.39 -4.28
N LYS A 85 -10.50 5.94 -3.65
CA LYS A 85 -11.88 5.81 -4.13
C LYS A 85 -12.03 6.38 -5.54
N GLU A 86 -11.57 7.62 -5.76
CA GLU A 86 -11.65 8.28 -7.06
C GLU A 86 -10.88 7.51 -8.15
N ALA A 87 -9.68 7.02 -7.83
CA ALA A 87 -8.88 6.23 -8.75
C ALA A 87 -9.59 4.93 -9.14
N LEU A 88 -10.23 4.27 -8.19
CA LEU A 88 -11.00 3.04 -8.42
C LEU A 88 -12.24 3.30 -9.29
N GLU A 89 -12.98 4.37 -9.00
CA GLU A 89 -14.18 4.78 -9.75
C GLU A 89 -13.86 5.26 -11.17
N SER A 90 -12.68 5.83 -11.38
CA SER A 90 -12.24 6.32 -12.70
C SER A 90 -12.07 5.22 -13.74
N LYS A 91 -11.87 3.96 -13.31
CA LYS A 91 -11.55 2.81 -14.18
C LYS A 91 -10.34 3.03 -15.10
N LYS A 92 -9.48 4.03 -14.81
CA LYS A 92 -8.28 4.35 -15.59
C LYS A 92 -7.18 3.31 -15.42
N TYR A 93 -7.13 2.64 -14.27
CA TYR A 93 -6.05 1.75 -13.89
C TYR A 93 -6.50 0.29 -13.90
N ASP A 94 -5.64 -0.57 -14.46
CA ASP A 94 -5.82 -2.01 -14.41
C ASP A 94 -5.37 -2.58 -13.06
N LEU A 95 -4.41 -1.92 -12.38
CA LEU A 95 -3.89 -2.32 -11.07
C LEU A 95 -3.71 -1.10 -10.16
N ILE A 96 -4.28 -1.16 -8.96
CA ILE A 96 -4.08 -0.17 -7.90
C ILE A 96 -3.43 -0.83 -6.68
N ILE A 97 -2.29 -0.32 -6.27
CA ILE A 97 -1.57 -0.75 -5.07
C ILE A 97 -1.76 0.31 -3.99
N SER A 98 -2.41 -0.07 -2.89
CA SER A 98 -2.52 0.75 -1.68
C SER A 98 -1.51 0.26 -0.65
N ASP A 99 -0.32 0.84 -0.71
CA ASP A 99 0.81 0.48 0.13
C ASP A 99 0.68 1.07 1.54
N GLU A 100 0.90 0.23 2.56
CA GLU A 100 0.72 0.52 4.00
C GLU A 100 -0.70 0.91 4.43
N ILE A 101 -1.72 0.68 3.60
CA ILE A 101 -3.13 0.92 3.97
C ILE A 101 -3.56 0.05 5.16
N ASN A 102 -3.05 -1.19 5.28
CA ASN A 102 -3.37 -2.06 6.41
C ASN A 102 -2.92 -1.44 7.74
N VAL A 103 -1.79 -0.72 7.73
CA VAL A 103 -1.29 0.00 8.92
C VAL A 103 -2.17 1.21 9.22
N ALA A 104 -2.59 1.96 8.20
CA ALA A 104 -3.53 3.07 8.39
C ALA A 104 -4.87 2.63 8.99
N LEU A 105 -5.35 1.43 8.63
CA LEU A 105 -6.54 0.81 9.23
C LEU A 105 -6.29 0.37 10.68
N ASP A 106 -5.15 -0.27 10.96
CA ASP A 106 -4.78 -0.68 12.33
C ASP A 106 -4.60 0.52 13.27
N PHE A 107 -4.13 1.65 12.73
CA PHE A 107 -3.99 2.91 13.46
C PHE A 107 -5.32 3.67 13.59
N LYS A 108 -6.42 3.13 13.04
CA LYS A 108 -7.76 3.74 13.01
C LYS A 108 -7.79 5.12 12.34
N LEU A 109 -6.83 5.41 11.47
CA LEU A 109 -6.82 6.63 10.64
C LEU A 109 -7.87 6.56 9.53
N ILE A 110 -8.19 5.33 9.10
CA ILE A 110 -9.26 5.03 8.15
C ILE A 110 -10.15 3.96 8.78
N GLU A 111 -11.46 4.16 8.70
CA GLU A 111 -12.41 3.19 9.22
C GLU A 111 -12.47 1.94 8.33
N THR A 112 -12.24 0.76 8.91
CA THR A 112 -12.23 -0.50 8.16
C THR A 112 -13.54 -0.79 7.43
N SER A 113 -14.67 -0.43 8.03
CA SER A 113 -16.01 -0.62 7.43
C SER A 113 -16.16 0.15 6.10
N LYS A 114 -15.59 1.37 6.01
CA LYS A 114 -15.62 2.20 4.80
C LYS A 114 -14.85 1.54 3.67
N LEU A 115 -13.66 1.01 3.95
CA LEU A 115 -12.88 0.29 2.93
C LEU A 115 -13.58 -1.01 2.50
N VAL A 116 -14.09 -1.82 3.44
CA VAL A 116 -14.87 -3.03 3.11
C VAL A 116 -16.04 -2.69 2.20
N SER A 117 -16.79 -1.64 2.51
CA SER A 117 -17.96 -1.23 1.75
C SER A 117 -17.59 -0.77 0.33
N LEU A 118 -16.49 -0.03 0.20
CA LEU A 118 -15.96 0.38 -1.09
C LEU A 118 -15.53 -0.81 -1.94
N LEU A 119 -14.75 -1.73 -1.37
CA LEU A 119 -14.23 -2.90 -2.06
C LEU A 119 -15.35 -3.85 -2.53
N LYS A 120 -16.38 -4.07 -1.70
CA LYS A 120 -17.53 -4.91 -2.07
C LYS A 120 -18.40 -4.32 -3.18
N LYS A 121 -18.48 -2.97 -3.26
CA LYS A 121 -19.24 -2.28 -4.31
C LYS A 121 -18.48 -2.17 -5.62
N ASN A 122 -17.18 -2.42 -5.60
CA ASN A 122 -16.35 -2.28 -6.78
C ASN A 122 -16.63 -3.40 -7.78
N SER A 123 -17.32 -3.08 -8.86
CA SER A 123 -17.55 -3.96 -10.02
C SER A 123 -16.50 -3.78 -11.12
N SER A 124 -15.43 -2.99 -10.87
CA SER A 124 -14.39 -2.79 -11.88
C SER A 124 -13.55 -4.05 -12.09
N LYS A 125 -12.98 -4.16 -13.29
CA LYS A 125 -11.95 -5.17 -13.62
C LYS A 125 -10.57 -4.84 -13.01
N THR A 126 -10.48 -3.78 -12.19
CA THR A 126 -9.22 -3.34 -11.59
C THR A 126 -8.75 -4.33 -10.53
N GLU A 127 -7.49 -4.75 -10.64
CA GLU A 127 -6.79 -5.49 -9.61
C GLU A 127 -6.39 -4.56 -8.46
N ILE A 128 -6.59 -5.01 -7.21
CA ILE A 128 -6.31 -4.22 -6.02
C ILE A 128 -5.33 -4.97 -5.13
N VAL A 129 -4.26 -4.30 -4.71
CA VAL A 129 -3.29 -4.84 -3.76
C VAL A 129 -3.24 -3.96 -2.52
N LEU A 130 -3.51 -4.55 -1.36
CA LEU A 130 -3.43 -3.90 -0.06
C LEU A 130 -2.21 -4.42 0.69
N THR A 131 -1.27 -3.55 1.04
CA THR A 131 -0.07 -3.94 1.78
C THR A 131 -0.07 -3.39 3.20
N GLY A 132 0.81 -3.96 4.02
CA GLY A 132 1.12 -3.48 5.36
C GLY A 132 0.86 -4.56 6.41
N ARG A 133 1.41 -4.34 7.60
CA ARG A 133 1.22 -5.26 8.75
C ARG A 133 -0.22 -5.18 9.25
N GLY A 134 -0.64 -6.21 9.99
CA GLY A 134 -1.89 -6.16 10.75
C GLY A 134 -3.15 -5.99 9.89
N ALA A 135 -3.22 -6.62 8.72
CA ALA A 135 -4.41 -6.56 7.87
C ALA A 135 -5.67 -6.93 8.69
N PRO A 136 -6.69 -6.05 8.79
CA PRO A 136 -7.88 -6.33 9.59
C PRO A 136 -8.59 -7.60 9.12
N LYS A 137 -9.09 -8.42 10.05
CA LYS A 137 -9.80 -9.68 9.73
C LYS A 137 -10.94 -9.49 8.74
N LYS A 138 -11.67 -8.36 8.84
CA LYS A 138 -12.77 -8.00 7.92
C LYS A 138 -12.31 -7.75 6.48
N ILE A 139 -11.08 -7.29 6.27
CA ILE A 139 -10.47 -7.11 4.95
C ILE A 139 -9.97 -8.46 4.43
N VAL A 140 -9.32 -9.24 5.29
CA VAL A 140 -8.87 -10.61 4.99
C VAL A 140 -10.03 -11.50 4.52
N SER A 141 -11.20 -11.41 5.16
CA SER A 141 -12.36 -12.24 4.81
C SER A 141 -12.98 -11.95 3.45
N ILE A 142 -12.65 -10.83 2.81
CA ILE A 142 -13.19 -10.45 1.49
C ILE A 142 -12.12 -10.46 0.39
N ALA A 143 -10.89 -10.86 0.71
CA ALA A 143 -9.80 -10.89 -0.25
C ALA A 143 -9.78 -12.21 -1.02
N ASP A 144 -9.45 -12.13 -2.31
CA ASP A 144 -9.29 -13.29 -3.18
C ASP A 144 -7.93 -13.97 -2.96
N LEU A 145 -6.92 -13.19 -2.53
CA LEU A 145 -5.58 -13.68 -2.25
C LEU A 145 -5.00 -13.04 -1.00
N VAL A 146 -4.43 -13.84 -0.10
CA VAL A 146 -3.75 -13.36 1.11
C VAL A 146 -2.40 -14.05 1.24
N THR A 147 -1.33 -13.26 1.22
CA THR A 147 0.04 -13.71 1.46
C THR A 147 0.56 -13.10 2.76
N GLU A 148 1.00 -13.95 3.68
CA GLU A 148 1.61 -13.54 4.94
C GLU A 148 3.14 -13.71 4.87
N MET A 149 3.88 -12.61 4.81
CA MET A 149 5.33 -12.65 4.95
C MET A 149 5.70 -12.87 6.41
N LYS A 150 6.18 -14.07 6.76
CA LYS A 150 6.65 -14.39 8.12
C LYS A 150 8.11 -14.01 8.32
N LYS A 151 8.41 -13.30 9.41
CA LYS A 151 9.78 -12.88 9.79
C LYS A 151 10.57 -14.05 10.38
N ARG A 152 11.07 -14.97 9.52
CA ARG A 152 11.90 -16.11 9.96
C ARG A 152 13.27 -15.67 10.48
N LYS A 153 13.97 -14.81 9.73
CA LYS A 153 15.23 -14.16 10.14
C LYS A 153 15.26 -12.73 9.58
N HIS A 154 15.95 -11.82 10.26
CA HIS A 154 16.14 -10.44 9.79
C HIS A 154 17.48 -9.91 10.29
N TYR A 155 18.28 -9.28 9.41
CA TYR A 155 19.59 -8.72 9.76
C TYR A 155 19.54 -7.55 10.76
N LEU A 156 18.35 -6.98 10.98
CA LEU A 156 18.13 -6.03 12.07
C LEU A 156 18.46 -6.63 13.45
N LYS A 157 18.21 -7.93 13.66
CA LYS A 157 18.63 -8.63 14.89
C LYS A 157 20.15 -8.73 15.05
N LYS A 158 20.90 -8.51 13.96
CA LYS A 158 22.37 -8.43 13.96
C LYS A 158 22.87 -6.98 14.04
N GLY A 159 22.00 -6.01 14.35
CA GLY A 159 22.36 -4.59 14.43
C GLY A 159 22.49 -3.88 13.08
N ILE A 160 22.22 -4.54 11.96
CA ILE A 160 22.30 -3.91 10.64
C ILE A 160 21.13 -2.94 10.46
N LYS A 161 21.47 -1.64 10.36
CA LYS A 161 20.54 -0.54 10.12
C LYS A 161 19.99 -0.56 8.69
N ALA A 162 18.96 0.25 8.44
CA ALA A 162 18.40 0.43 7.10
C ALA A 162 19.42 0.99 6.12
N ARG A 163 19.45 0.44 4.90
CA ARG A 163 20.39 0.77 3.83
C ARG A 163 19.64 1.25 2.60
N ARG A 164 20.19 2.28 1.96
CA ARG A 164 19.70 2.82 0.70
C ARG A 164 19.75 1.75 -0.40
N GLY A 165 18.70 1.65 -1.18
CA GLY A 165 18.52 0.65 -2.25
C GLY A 165 18.05 -0.71 -1.78
N ILE A 166 18.00 -0.97 -0.46
CA ILE A 166 17.57 -2.28 0.10
C ILE A 166 16.35 -2.14 1.03
N GLU A 167 16.35 -1.13 1.90
CA GLU A 167 15.23 -0.80 2.80
C GLU A 167 14.44 0.43 2.35
N TYR A 168 15.12 1.41 1.73
CA TYR A 168 14.54 2.68 1.28
C TYR A 168 15.30 3.27 0.07
#